data_AF-A0A6P0NTR3-F1
#
_entry.id   AF-A0A6P0NTR3-F1
#
_cell.length_a   1.000
_cell.length_b   1.000
_cell.length_c   1.000
_cell.angle_alpha   90.00
_cell.angle_beta   90.00
_cell.angle_gamma   90.00
#
_symmetry.space_group_name_H-M   'P 1'
#
loop_
_entity.id
_entity.type
_entity.pdbx_description
1 polymer ?
#
loop_
_entity_poly.entity_id
_entity_poly.type
_entity_poly.pdbx_seq_one_letter_code
_entity_poly.pdbx_strand_id
1 'polypeptide(L)'
;MTELSTEQLLYLLYTFAYSTEGTVTRSTVRNHLSKKRRPNAKQVCESLCELKLLESPKRGRIKVTEMGMKALVLNLQTTEYKFRSNKGPKILNALMACLKLTAKYNQINYQNEDMDFETFVDKFKKLYLEERRRQELEGVVAIRSKEICQKFRQNHHISELLLEKYFEQLKSDGLVFAVQENNKELIQWVN
;
A
#
# COMPACT_ATOMS: atom_id res chain seq x y z
N MET A 1 -0.48 -19.47 -9.22
CA MET A 1 -0.60 -18.02 -9.50
C MET A 1 -1.40 -17.89 -10.79
N THR A 2 -2.50 -17.12 -10.82
CA THR A 2 -3.31 -17.01 -12.04
C THR A 2 -2.72 -15.93 -12.94
N GLU A 3 -1.99 -16.35 -13.97
CA GLU A 3 -1.48 -15.45 -15.01
C GLU A 3 -2.64 -15.06 -15.93
N LEU A 4 -2.87 -13.75 -16.07
CA LEU A 4 -3.95 -13.22 -16.89
C LEU A 4 -3.43 -12.83 -18.26
N SER A 5 -4.13 -13.24 -19.30
CA SER A 5 -3.91 -12.68 -20.63
C SER A 5 -4.16 -11.17 -20.62
N THR A 6 -3.58 -10.42 -21.57
CA THR A 6 -3.83 -8.97 -21.67
C THR A 6 -5.32 -8.64 -21.82
N GLU A 7 -6.11 -9.50 -22.48
CA GLU A 7 -7.55 -9.31 -22.62
C GLU A 7 -8.29 -9.45 -21.29
N GLN A 8 -7.97 -10.49 -20.51
CA GLN A 8 -8.53 -10.71 -19.17
C GLN A 8 -8.11 -9.59 -18.21
N LEU A 9 -6.85 -9.19 -18.22
CA LEU A 9 -6.32 -8.10 -17.40
C LEU A 9 -7.06 -6.78 -17.67
N LEU A 10 -7.18 -6.40 -18.95
CA LEU A 10 -7.89 -5.18 -19.32
C LEU A 10 -9.38 -5.25 -18.98
N TYR A 11 -10.01 -6.40 -19.18
CA TYR A 11 -11.42 -6.58 -18.83
C TYR A 11 -11.66 -6.41 -17.33
N LEU A 12 -10.81 -7.02 -16.49
CA LEU A 12 -10.85 -6.84 -15.02
C LEU A 12 -10.60 -5.39 -14.63
N LEU A 13 -9.59 -4.75 -15.21
CA LEU A 13 -9.26 -3.34 -14.92
C LEU A 13 -10.42 -2.41 -15.26
N TYR A 14 -11.06 -2.58 -16.42
CA TYR A 14 -12.23 -1.79 -16.80
C TYR A 14 -13.45 -2.10 -15.93
N THR A 15 -13.60 -3.36 -15.52
CA THR A 15 -14.67 -3.74 -14.59
C THR A 15 -14.49 -2.99 -13.27
N PHE A 16 -13.28 -2.97 -12.73
CA PHE A 16 -12.96 -2.22 -11.51
C PHE A 16 -13.15 -0.71 -11.68
N ALA A 17 -12.57 -0.12 -12.73
CA ALA A 17 -12.57 1.32 -12.95
C ALA A 17 -13.98 1.92 -13.16
N TYR A 18 -14.91 1.15 -13.73
CA TYR A 18 -16.28 1.60 -14.01
C TYR A 18 -17.33 1.02 -13.07
N SER A 19 -16.91 0.37 -11.97
CA SER A 19 -17.84 -0.11 -10.96
C SER A 19 -18.44 1.05 -10.18
N THR A 20 -19.75 1.23 -10.31
CA THR A 20 -20.56 2.13 -9.49
C THR A 20 -21.27 1.28 -8.44
N GLU A 21 -21.16 1.62 -7.15
CA GLU A 21 -21.74 0.82 -6.05
C GLU A 21 -21.28 -0.65 -6.07
N GLY A 22 -20.00 -0.87 -6.42
CA GLY A 22 -19.37 -2.19 -6.43
C GLY A 22 -19.78 -3.12 -7.57
N THR A 23 -20.57 -2.68 -8.56
CA THR A 23 -20.92 -3.50 -9.74
C THR A 23 -20.91 -2.67 -11.02
N VAL A 24 -20.80 -3.33 -12.18
CA VAL A 24 -20.86 -2.70 -13.50
C VAL A 24 -21.58 -3.60 -14.50
N THR A 25 -22.17 -3.03 -15.56
CA THR A 25 -22.80 -3.83 -16.62
C THR A 25 -21.76 -4.38 -17.61
N ARG A 26 -21.98 -5.60 -18.12
CA ARG A 26 -21.13 -6.19 -19.18
C ARG A 26 -21.07 -5.29 -20.43
N SER A 27 -22.15 -4.60 -20.75
CA SER A 27 -22.22 -3.62 -21.83
C SER A 27 -21.31 -2.41 -21.61
N THR A 28 -21.28 -1.86 -20.39
CA THR A 28 -20.40 -0.74 -20.05
C THR A 28 -18.95 -1.13 -20.25
N VAL A 29 -18.52 -2.28 -19.71
CA VAL A 29 -17.14 -2.77 -19.88
C VAL A 29 -16.82 -2.98 -21.36
N ARG A 30 -17.69 -3.68 -22.09
CA ARG A 30 -17.52 -3.90 -23.55
C ARG A 30 -17.37 -2.60 -24.33
N ASN A 31 -18.15 -1.57 -24.01
CA ASN A 31 -18.14 -0.32 -24.76
C ASN A 31 -16.84 0.48 -24.56
N HIS A 32 -16.19 0.34 -23.41
CA HIS A 32 -14.90 0.98 -23.13
C HIS A 32 -13.69 0.20 -23.67
N LEU A 33 -13.86 -1.08 -24.01
CA LEU A 33 -12.84 -1.83 -24.75
C LEU A 33 -12.65 -1.26 -26.17
N SER A 34 -11.41 -1.39 -26.66
CA SER A 34 -11.08 -1.04 -28.04
C SER A 34 -11.89 -1.88 -29.03
N LYS A 35 -12.19 -1.32 -30.22
CA LYS A 35 -13.00 -1.99 -31.25
C LYS A 35 -12.55 -3.43 -31.54
N LYS A 36 -11.23 -3.69 -31.52
CA LYS A 36 -10.64 -5.02 -31.73
C LYS A 36 -10.97 -6.05 -30.65
N ARG A 37 -11.19 -5.60 -29.40
CA ARG A 37 -11.41 -6.48 -28.24
C ARG A 37 -12.89 -6.66 -27.88
N ARG A 38 -13.80 -5.87 -28.49
CA ARG A 38 -15.25 -5.96 -28.25
C ARG A 38 -15.86 -7.33 -28.62
N PRO A 39 -15.46 -8.01 -29.72
CA PRO A 39 -16.03 -9.31 -30.08
C PRO A 39 -15.80 -10.37 -29.01
N ASN A 40 -14.59 -10.42 -28.44
CA ASN A 40 -14.19 -11.43 -27.46
C ASN A 40 -14.66 -11.12 -26.04
N ALA A 41 -15.23 -9.94 -25.79
CA ALA A 41 -15.60 -9.45 -24.47
C ALA A 41 -16.52 -10.39 -23.69
N LYS A 42 -17.41 -11.12 -24.39
CA LYS A 42 -18.31 -12.10 -23.75
C LYS A 42 -17.52 -13.32 -23.23
N GLN A 43 -16.69 -13.92 -24.08
CA GLN A 43 -15.88 -15.08 -23.74
C GLN A 43 -14.87 -14.75 -22.62
N VAL A 44 -14.26 -13.56 -22.67
CA VAL A 44 -13.35 -13.10 -21.62
C VAL A 44 -14.09 -12.96 -20.28
N CYS A 45 -15.31 -12.41 -20.29
CA CYS A 45 -16.14 -12.32 -19.08
C CYS A 45 -16.48 -13.70 -18.51
N GLU A 46 -16.84 -14.66 -19.35
CA GLU A 46 -17.19 -16.03 -18.95
C GLU A 46 -15.98 -16.74 -18.34
N SER A 47 -14.82 -16.67 -19.00
CA SER A 47 -13.56 -17.21 -18.47
C SER A 47 -13.17 -16.59 -17.12
N LEU A 48 -13.35 -15.28 -16.94
CA LEU A 48 -13.08 -14.61 -15.66
C LEU A 48 -14.05 -15.02 -14.55
N CYS A 49 -15.30 -15.35 -14.89
CA CYS A 49 -16.26 -15.91 -13.94
C CYS A 49 -15.91 -17.36 -13.56
N GLU A 50 -15.49 -18.19 -14.51
CA GLU A 50 -15.03 -19.56 -14.25
C GLU A 50 -13.81 -19.59 -13.31
N LEU A 51 -12.89 -18.65 -13.50
CA LEU A 51 -11.74 -18.44 -12.61
C LEU A 51 -12.13 -17.80 -11.26
N LYS A 52 -13.42 -17.51 -11.01
CA LYS A 52 -13.96 -16.84 -9.82
C LYS A 52 -13.33 -15.46 -9.55
N LEU A 53 -12.81 -14.80 -10.59
CA LEU A 53 -12.26 -13.44 -10.52
C LEU A 53 -13.35 -12.38 -10.70
N LEU A 54 -14.42 -12.75 -11.39
CA LEU A 54 -15.67 -12.01 -11.47
C LEU A 54 -16.80 -12.83 -10.87
N GLU A 55 -17.75 -12.14 -10.25
CA GLU A 55 -19.05 -12.70 -9.90
C GLU A 55 -20.15 -11.93 -10.64
N SER A 56 -21.28 -12.60 -10.90
CA SER A 56 -22.41 -12.02 -11.62
C SER A 56 -23.62 -11.90 -10.68
N PRO A 57 -23.62 -10.93 -9.74
CA PRO A 57 -24.61 -10.86 -8.67
C PRO A 57 -26.04 -10.59 -9.18
N LYS A 58 -26.17 -9.98 -10.36
CA LYS A 58 -27.45 -9.76 -11.05
C LYS A 58 -27.26 -10.05 -12.55
N ARG A 59 -28.32 -10.45 -13.25
CA ARG A 59 -28.27 -10.73 -14.69
C ARG A 59 -27.67 -9.54 -15.45
N GLY A 60 -26.53 -9.76 -16.12
CA GLY A 60 -25.83 -8.74 -16.91
C GLY A 60 -24.96 -7.74 -16.12
N ARG A 61 -24.97 -7.79 -14.78
CA ARG A 61 -24.02 -7.05 -13.93
C ARG A 61 -22.93 -7.97 -13.42
N ILE A 62 -21.73 -7.42 -13.30
CA ILE A 62 -20.54 -8.12 -12.83
C ILE A 62 -19.86 -7.31 -11.74
N LYS A 63 -19.16 -8.00 -10.85
CA LYS A 63 -18.35 -7.45 -9.77
C LYS A 63 -17.02 -8.18 -9.70
N VAL A 64 -15.96 -7.44 -9.41
CA VAL A 64 -14.64 -8.01 -9.16
C VAL A 64 -14.66 -8.62 -7.76
N THR A 65 -14.27 -9.89 -7.65
CA THR A 65 -14.15 -10.57 -6.36
C THR A 65 -12.87 -10.14 -5.66
N GLU A 66 -12.72 -10.45 -4.36
CA GLU A 66 -11.44 -10.21 -3.67
C GLU A 66 -10.28 -10.95 -4.34
N MET A 67 -10.52 -12.17 -4.82
CA MET A 67 -9.52 -12.93 -5.57
C MET A 67 -9.21 -12.28 -6.92
N GLY A 68 -10.22 -11.75 -7.60
CA GLY A 68 -10.07 -10.92 -8.79
C GLY A 68 -9.19 -9.70 -8.55
N MET A 69 -9.38 -9.04 -7.41
CA MET A 69 -8.57 -7.87 -7.02
C MET A 69 -7.11 -8.25 -6.79
N LYS A 70 -6.85 -9.33 -6.03
CA LYS A 70 -5.50 -9.86 -5.80
C LYS A 70 -4.81 -10.23 -7.12
N ALA A 71 -5.51 -10.95 -8.00
CA ALA A 71 -4.99 -11.31 -9.32
C ALA A 71 -4.70 -10.08 -10.19
N LEU A 72 -5.57 -9.07 -10.16
CA LEU A 72 -5.39 -7.82 -10.90
C LEU A 72 -4.13 -7.07 -10.43
N VAL A 73 -3.94 -6.88 -9.13
CA VAL A 73 -2.76 -6.19 -8.58
C VAL A 73 -1.47 -6.92 -8.95
N LEU A 74 -1.41 -8.24 -8.76
CA LEU A 74 -0.23 -9.04 -9.09
C LEU A 74 0.11 -8.97 -10.57
N ASN A 75 -0.88 -9.11 -11.46
CA ASN A 75 -0.63 -9.05 -12.90
C ASN A 75 -0.28 -7.63 -13.36
N LEU A 76 -0.76 -6.57 -12.71
CA LEU A 76 -0.33 -5.19 -13.01
C LEU A 76 1.14 -4.94 -12.63
N GLN A 77 1.64 -5.57 -11.56
CA GLN A 77 3.05 -5.48 -11.18
C GLN A 77 3.96 -6.10 -12.24
N THR A 78 3.56 -7.24 -12.82
CA THR A 78 4.40 -8.00 -13.75
C THR A 78 4.14 -7.71 -15.23
N THR A 79 2.99 -7.16 -15.61
CA THR A 79 2.63 -6.96 -17.03
C THR A 79 3.54 -5.97 -17.76
N GLU A 80 3.93 -6.28 -18.99
CA GLU A 80 4.63 -5.35 -19.88
C GLU A 80 3.68 -4.47 -20.71
N TYR A 81 2.37 -4.59 -20.49
CA TYR A 81 1.38 -3.88 -21.29
C TYR A 81 1.55 -2.35 -21.20
N LYS A 82 1.60 -1.70 -22.36
CA LYS A 82 1.59 -0.25 -22.50
C LYS A 82 0.40 0.19 -23.36
N PHE A 83 -0.33 1.17 -22.88
CA PHE A 83 -1.38 1.80 -23.67
C PHE A 83 -0.75 2.59 -24.82
N ARG A 84 -1.22 2.36 -26.06
CA ARG A 84 -0.57 2.90 -27.27
C ARG A 84 -1.03 4.31 -27.69
N SER A 85 -1.73 5.05 -26.83
CA SER A 85 -2.34 6.34 -27.20
C SER A 85 -1.52 7.54 -26.72
N ASN A 86 -1.52 8.61 -27.52
CA ASN A 86 -0.60 9.74 -27.41
C ASN A 86 -0.95 10.77 -26.31
N LYS A 87 -2.14 10.68 -25.70
CA LYS A 87 -2.63 11.63 -24.66
C LYS A 87 -2.69 10.99 -23.27
N GLY A 88 -3.85 10.98 -22.60
CA GLY A 88 -4.04 10.45 -21.25
C GLY A 88 -3.36 9.10 -20.97
N PRO A 89 -3.37 8.15 -21.92
CA PRO A 89 -2.70 6.87 -21.68
C PRO A 89 -1.16 6.93 -21.62
N LYS A 90 -0.52 7.99 -22.15
CA LYS A 90 0.91 8.26 -21.94
C LYS A 90 1.21 8.57 -20.47
N ILE A 91 0.35 9.36 -19.81
CA ILE A 91 0.45 9.64 -18.37
C ILE A 91 0.21 8.36 -17.56
N LEU A 92 -0.79 7.55 -17.92
CA LEU A 92 -1.04 6.27 -17.25
C LEU A 92 0.15 5.31 -17.34
N ASN A 93 0.79 5.22 -18.51
CA ASN A 93 2.01 4.42 -18.68
C ASN A 93 3.15 4.93 -17.79
N ALA A 94 3.34 6.26 -17.70
CA ALA A 94 4.36 6.87 -16.85
C ALA A 94 4.07 6.59 -15.36
N LEU A 95 2.82 6.74 -14.91
CA LEU A 95 2.39 6.41 -13.56
C LEU A 95 2.67 4.94 -13.23
N MET A 96 2.31 4.00 -14.12
CA MET A 96 2.63 2.58 -13.95
C MET A 96 4.13 2.33 -13.83
N ALA A 97 4.95 3.00 -14.65
CA ALA A 97 6.40 2.86 -14.59
C ALA A 97 6.94 3.35 -13.23
N CYS A 98 6.48 4.51 -12.74
CA CYS A 98 6.83 5.02 -11.42
C CYS A 98 6.42 4.05 -10.30
N LEU A 99 5.19 3.51 -10.34
CA LEU A 99 4.71 2.53 -9.35
C LEU A 99 5.49 1.20 -9.37
N LYS A 100 6.04 0.80 -10.52
CA LYS A 100 6.94 -0.36 -10.59
C LYS A 100 8.33 -0.03 -10.07
N LEU A 101 8.78 1.21 -10.25
CA LEU A 101 10.04 1.69 -9.70
C LEU A 101 9.99 1.86 -8.18
N THR A 102 8.86 2.24 -7.58
CA THR A 102 8.75 2.31 -6.11
C THR A 102 9.01 0.95 -5.47
N ALA A 103 8.57 -0.16 -6.07
CA ALA A 103 8.93 -1.49 -5.59
C ALA A 103 10.46 -1.73 -5.59
N LYS A 104 11.18 -1.22 -6.60
CA LYS A 104 12.65 -1.30 -6.69
C LYS A 104 13.34 -0.35 -5.72
N TYR A 105 12.89 0.89 -5.59
CA TYR A 105 13.45 1.85 -4.63
C TYR A 105 13.17 1.44 -3.18
N ASN A 106 12.03 0.82 -2.92
CA ASN A 106 11.74 0.22 -1.63
C ASN A 106 12.66 -0.99 -1.38
N GLN A 107 12.91 -1.86 -2.38
CA GLN A 107 13.93 -2.91 -2.30
C GLN A 107 15.35 -2.40 -2.02
N ILE A 108 15.73 -1.25 -2.57
CA ILE A 108 17.03 -0.61 -2.29
C ILE A 108 17.08 -0.07 -0.85
N ASN A 109 15.94 0.37 -0.28
CA ASN A 109 15.84 0.74 1.13
C ASN A 109 15.83 -0.46 2.10
N TYR A 110 15.62 -1.69 1.60
CA TYR A 110 15.73 -2.93 2.39
C TYR A 110 17.16 -3.51 2.41
N GLN A 111 18.15 -2.85 1.80
CA GLN A 111 19.58 -3.19 1.97
C GLN A 111 20.26 -2.35 3.08
N ASN A 112 19.49 -1.62 3.89
CA ASN A 112 20.02 -1.02 5.11
C ASN A 112 20.11 -2.11 6.16
N GLU A 113 21.29 -2.29 6.74
CA GLU A 113 21.54 -3.18 7.88
C GLU A 113 20.36 -3.11 8.85
N ASP A 114 19.65 -4.24 9.02
CA ASP A 114 18.54 -4.34 9.96
C ASP A 114 19.11 -4.05 11.35
N MET A 115 18.93 -2.81 11.82
CA MET A 115 19.12 -2.47 13.21
C MET A 115 18.27 -3.44 14.00
N ASP A 116 18.89 -4.33 14.77
CA ASP A 116 18.16 -5.29 15.58
C ASP A 116 17.38 -4.55 16.68
N PHE A 117 16.39 -5.25 17.23
CA PHE A 117 15.48 -4.64 18.19
C PHE A 117 16.20 -4.18 19.48
N GLU A 118 17.21 -4.91 19.95
CA GLU A 118 17.97 -4.56 21.16
C GLU A 118 18.75 -3.26 20.93
N THR A 119 19.45 -3.16 19.80
CA THR A 119 20.14 -1.94 19.38
C THR A 119 19.17 -0.76 19.22
N PHE A 120 17.97 -1.01 18.69
CA PHE A 120 16.92 0.00 18.60
C PHE A 120 16.48 0.49 19.99
N VAL A 121 16.18 -0.41 20.92
CA VAL A 121 15.75 -0.07 22.29
C VAL A 121 16.79 0.80 22.97
N ASP A 122 18.06 0.43 22.92
CA ASP A 122 19.14 1.17 23.55
C ASP A 122 19.29 2.59 22.98
N LYS A 123 19.32 2.71 21.65
CA LYS A 123 19.43 4.02 20.98
C LYS A 123 18.19 4.88 21.23
N PHE A 124 17.00 4.28 21.19
CA PHE A 124 15.75 5.01 21.34
C PHE A 124 15.58 5.49 22.79
N LYS A 125 15.91 4.64 23.77
CA LYS A 125 15.92 5.01 25.19
C LYS A 125 16.89 6.15 25.46
N LYS A 126 18.09 6.11 24.88
CA LYS A 126 19.07 7.19 25.01
C LYS A 126 18.51 8.52 24.46
N LEU A 127 17.97 8.50 23.24
CA LEU A 127 17.33 9.67 22.62
C LEU A 127 16.17 10.21 23.47
N TYR A 128 15.34 9.32 24.02
CA TYR A 128 14.22 9.67 24.89
C TYR A 128 14.69 10.38 26.16
N LEU A 129 15.72 9.86 26.83
CA LEU A 129 16.25 10.46 28.06
C LEU A 129 16.91 11.83 27.80
N GLU A 130 17.61 11.98 26.67
CA GLU A 130 18.18 13.27 26.26
C GLU A 130 17.07 14.30 26.00
N GLU A 131 16.02 13.89 25.28
CA GLU A 131 14.87 14.75 24.99
C GLU A 131 14.10 15.13 26.25
N ARG A 132 13.91 14.18 27.18
CA ARG A 132 13.29 14.42 28.48
C ARG A 132 14.07 15.45 29.27
N ARG A 133 15.39 15.28 29.38
CA ARG A 133 16.26 16.21 30.11
C ARG A 133 16.21 17.61 29.52
N ARG A 134 16.18 17.73 28.19
CA ARG A 134 16.05 19.01 27.48
C ARG A 134 14.74 19.71 27.84
N GLN A 135 13.63 18.97 27.83
CA GLN A 135 12.29 19.48 28.16
C GLN A 135 12.13 19.80 29.66
N GLU A 136 12.76 19.02 30.55
CA GLU A 136 12.80 19.29 31.99
C GLU A 136 13.46 20.63 32.31
N LEU A 137 14.53 21.00 31.59
CA LEU A 137 15.18 22.31 31.72
C LEU A 137 14.29 23.47 31.27
N GLU A 138 13.34 23.21 30.37
CA GLU A 138 12.34 24.16 29.89
C GLU A 138 11.07 24.20 30.77
N GLY A 139 11.00 23.36 31.80
CA GLY A 139 9.93 23.34 32.80
C GLY A 139 8.65 22.60 32.40
N VAL A 140 8.62 21.95 31.22
CA VAL A 140 7.46 21.18 30.73
C VAL A 140 7.94 19.89 30.09
N VAL A 141 7.51 18.72 30.60
CA VAL A 141 7.85 17.41 30.05
C VAL A 141 6.66 16.80 29.33
N ALA A 142 6.69 16.82 27.99
CA ALA A 142 5.65 16.24 27.15
C ALA A 142 6.27 15.71 25.84
N ILE A 143 6.76 14.47 25.88
CA ILE A 143 7.40 13.83 24.72
C ILE A 143 6.33 13.26 23.80
N ARG A 144 6.26 13.78 22.57
CA ARG A 144 5.30 13.32 21.55
C ARG A 144 5.91 12.20 20.72
N SER A 145 5.17 11.10 20.54
CA SER A 145 5.64 9.92 19.79
C SER A 145 6.13 10.28 18.38
N LYS A 146 5.32 11.04 17.63
CA LYS A 146 5.64 11.46 16.26
C LYS A 146 6.95 12.23 16.17
N GLU A 147 7.19 13.15 17.10
CA GLU A 147 8.37 14.01 17.08
C GLU A 147 9.63 13.23 17.43
N ILE A 148 9.55 12.34 18.44
CA ILE A 148 10.70 11.53 18.82
C ILE A 148 11.03 10.46 17.76
N CYS A 149 10.02 9.83 17.15
CA CYS A 149 10.22 8.86 16.07
C CYS A 149 10.82 9.54 14.83
N GLN A 150 10.39 10.77 14.52
CA GLN A 150 10.99 11.56 13.44
C GLN A 150 12.46 11.91 13.74
N LYS A 151 12.78 12.35 14.96
CA LYS A 151 14.17 12.61 15.38
C LYS A 151 15.03 11.35 15.30
N PHE A 152 14.50 10.21 15.74
CA PHE A 152 15.20 8.92 15.66
C PHE A 152 15.54 8.57 14.21
N ARG A 153 14.58 8.71 13.30
CA ARG A 153 14.78 8.47 11.86
C ARG A 153 15.80 9.41 11.21
N GLN A 154 15.89 10.66 11.66
CA GLN A 154 16.88 11.61 11.14
C GLN A 154 18.31 11.26 11.59
N ASN A 155 18.45 10.69 12.79
CA ASN A 155 19.75 10.40 13.40
C ASN A 155 20.24 8.96 13.15
N HIS A 156 19.35 8.08 12.68
CA HIS A 156 19.64 6.66 12.52
C HIS A 156 19.10 6.10 11.21
N HIS A 157 19.86 5.19 10.60
CA HIS A 157 19.45 4.47 9.42
C HIS A 157 18.45 3.37 9.81
N ILE A 158 17.15 3.68 9.74
CA ILE A 158 16.06 2.74 9.97
C ILE A 158 14.91 3.03 9.00
N SER A 159 14.26 1.98 8.49
CA SER A 159 13.08 2.14 7.64
C SER A 159 11.86 2.56 8.46
N GLU A 160 10.91 3.26 7.84
CA GLU A 160 9.69 3.72 8.51
C GLU A 160 8.83 2.56 9.03
N LEU A 161 8.69 1.51 8.22
CA LEU A 161 7.95 0.31 8.62
C LEU A 161 8.63 -0.44 9.77
N LEU A 162 9.97 -0.50 9.79
CA LEU A 162 10.69 -1.17 10.87
C LEU A 162 10.62 -0.36 12.17
N LEU A 163 10.73 0.97 12.07
CA LEU A 163 10.55 1.88 13.19
C LEU A 163 9.14 1.77 13.79
N GLU A 164 8.09 1.78 12.95
CA GLU A 164 6.71 1.58 13.40
C GLU A 164 6.54 0.23 14.09
N LYS A 165 7.03 -0.85 13.48
CA LYS A 165 6.99 -2.20 14.06
C LYS A 165 7.66 -2.25 15.44
N TYR A 166 8.86 -1.72 15.58
CA TYR A 166 9.59 -1.73 16.85
C TYR A 166 8.98 -0.79 17.89
N PHE A 167 8.41 0.33 17.47
CA PHE A 167 7.71 1.23 18.38
C PHE A 167 6.42 0.59 18.92
N GLU A 168 5.65 -0.11 18.08
CA GLU A 168 4.53 -0.93 18.57
C GLU A 168 5.00 -2.04 19.51
N GLN A 169 6.15 -2.66 19.22
CA GLN A 169 6.74 -3.65 20.10
C GLN A 169 7.16 -3.07 21.47
N LEU A 170 7.73 -1.86 21.52
CA LEU A 170 8.02 -1.17 22.80
C LEU A 170 6.76 -0.96 23.64
N LYS A 171 5.63 -0.65 22.99
CA LYS A 171 4.34 -0.50 23.67
C LYS A 171 3.79 -1.84 24.15
N SER A 172 3.88 -2.90 23.35
CA SER A 172 3.43 -4.24 23.74
C SER A 172 4.25 -4.84 24.88
N ASP A 173 5.57 -4.59 24.86
CA ASP A 173 6.51 -5.09 25.87
C ASP A 173 6.44 -4.27 27.18
N GLY A 174 5.59 -3.23 27.21
CA GLY A 174 5.39 -2.38 28.38
C GLY A 174 6.56 -1.45 28.68
N LEU A 175 7.52 -1.30 27.76
CA LEU A 175 8.68 -0.41 27.90
C LEU A 175 8.29 1.06 27.67
N VAL A 176 7.26 1.29 26.87
CA VAL A 176 6.72 2.62 26.60
C VAL A 176 5.22 2.64 26.84
N PHE A 177 4.77 3.56 27.67
CA PHE A 177 3.36 3.88 27.85
C PHE A 177 2.99 5.06 26.94
N ALA A 178 1.89 4.94 26.19
CA ALA A 178 1.41 5.98 25.29
C ALA A 178 0.02 6.45 25.72
N VAL A 179 -0.16 7.76 25.87
CA VAL A 179 -1.42 8.42 26.25
C VAL A 179 -1.83 9.38 25.15
N GLN A 180 -3.10 9.33 24.77
CA GLN A 180 -3.66 10.25 23.78
C GLN A 180 -4.28 11.47 24.47
N GLU A 181 -3.72 12.64 24.22
CA GLU A 181 -4.19 13.91 24.76
C GLU A 181 -4.30 14.95 23.63
N ASN A 182 -5.49 15.55 23.43
CA ASN A 182 -5.72 16.58 22.42
C ASN A 182 -5.20 16.22 21.00
N ASN A 183 -5.50 15.01 20.52
CA ASN A 183 -5.02 14.46 19.24
C ASN A 183 -3.50 14.33 19.11
N LYS A 184 -2.77 14.36 20.23
CA LYS A 184 -1.33 14.10 20.30
C LYS A 184 -1.08 12.88 21.18
N GLU A 185 -0.29 11.94 20.67
CA GLU A 185 0.15 10.79 21.46
C GLU A 185 1.41 11.21 22.22
N LEU A 186 1.29 11.28 23.53
CA LEU A 186 2.39 11.48 24.46
C LEU A 186 2.92 10.13 24.91
N ILE A 187 4.23 10.03 25.07
CA ILE A 187 4.87 8.80 25.48
C ILE A 187 5.66 8.99 26.77
N GLN A 188 5.67 7.94 27.57
CA GLN A 188 6.48 7.84 28.77
C GLN A 188 7.23 6.51 28.75
N TRP A 189 8.55 6.58 28.92
CA TRP A 189 9.36 5.39 29.15
C TRP A 189 9.05 4.82 30.55
N VAL A 190 8.73 3.52 30.60
CA VAL A 190 8.43 2.79 31.83
C VAL A 190 9.75 2.31 32.43
N ASN A 191 9.98 2.62 33.70
CA ASN A 191 11.19 2.23 34.44
C ASN A 191 11.12 0.78 34.90
#